data_AF-A0A538U5N5-F1
#
_entry.id   AF-A0A538U5N5-F1
#
_cell.length_a   1.000
_cell.length_b   1.000
_cell.length_c   1.000
_cell.angle_alpha   90.00
_cell.angle_beta   90.00
_cell.angle_gamma   90.00
#
_symmetry.space_group_name_H-M   'P 1'
#
loop_
_entity.id
_entity.type
_entity.pdbx_description
1 polymer ?
#
loop_
_entity_poly.entity_id
_entity_poly.type
_entity_poly.pdbx_seq_one_letter_code
_entity_poly.pdbx_strand_id
1 'polypeptide(L)'
;MPAPPWARLRERLLAWADERAAAGEAAPAAALRALVEDWWQEQRVWDQDVAARLSAHHEINNALVGVSGHVQILLMGPLGQQTSVRERLEVVLRESQRIRDAALELRQLRAALHADAAPPAPRRRGEAA
;
A
#
# COMPACT_ATOMS: atom_id res chain seq x y z
N MET A 1 4.19 5.51 -8.55
CA MET A 1 2.84 5.68 -7.95
C MET A 1 2.54 7.16 -7.87
N PRO A 2 1.29 7.61 -8.07
CA PRO A 2 0.92 8.99 -7.81
C PRO A 2 1.24 9.35 -6.34
N ALA A 3 1.61 10.61 -6.10
CA ALA A 3 1.85 11.09 -4.75
C ALA A 3 0.55 11.00 -3.93
N PRO A 4 0.63 10.64 -2.64
CA PRO A 4 -0.57 10.54 -1.83
C PRO A 4 -1.24 11.91 -1.64
N PRO A 5 -2.55 11.95 -1.35
CA PRO A 5 -3.33 13.18 -1.32
C PRO A 5 -2.86 14.14 -0.21
N TRP A 6 -2.28 13.58 0.87
CA TRP A 6 -1.70 14.36 1.97
C TRP A 6 -0.47 15.17 1.56
N ALA A 7 0.27 14.78 0.51
CA ALA A 7 1.42 15.55 0.02
C ALA A 7 0.97 16.93 -0.52
N ARG A 8 -0.09 16.94 -1.32
CA ARG A 8 -0.66 18.18 -1.85
C ARG A 8 -1.32 19.03 -0.76
N LEU A 9 -1.88 18.39 0.27
CA LEU A 9 -2.40 19.11 1.43
C LEU A 9 -1.27 19.83 2.19
N ARG A 10 -0.13 19.16 2.43
CA ARG A 10 1.05 19.79 3.05
C ARG A 10 1.50 21.02 2.28
N GLU A 11 1.68 20.90 0.97
CA GLU A 11 2.10 22.02 0.11
C GLU A 11 1.15 23.22 0.24
N ARG A 12 -0.16 22.98 0.22
CA ARG A 12 -1.17 24.03 0.39
C ARG A 12 -1.13 24.70 1.76
N LEU A 13 -0.91 23.92 2.82
CA LEU A 13 -0.84 24.45 4.19
C LEU A 13 0.45 25.28 4.40
N LEU A 14 1.57 24.85 3.84
CA LEU A 14 2.82 25.60 3.88
C LEU A 14 2.71 26.91 3.06
N ALA A 15 2.13 26.86 1.86
CA ALA A 15 1.87 28.06 1.07
C ALA A 15 0.95 29.04 1.80
N TRP A 16 -0.09 28.53 2.49
CA TRP A 16 -0.96 29.37 3.31
C TRP A 16 -0.20 30.00 4.50
N ALA A 17 0.73 29.29 5.13
CA ALA A 17 1.61 29.85 6.15
C ALA A 17 2.50 30.97 5.59
N ASP A 18 3.04 30.80 4.38
CA ASP A 18 3.83 31.82 3.69
C ASP A 18 3.02 33.10 3.44
N GLU A 19 1.77 32.96 2.97
CA GLU A 19 0.85 34.09 2.79
C GLU A 19 0.55 34.82 4.10
N ARG A 20 0.33 34.10 5.21
CA ARG A 20 0.13 34.71 6.54
C ARG A 20 1.36 35.45 7.03
N ALA A 21 2.56 34.89 6.82
CA ALA A 21 3.80 35.56 7.17
C ALA A 21 3.96 36.88 6.38
N ALA A 22 3.66 36.87 5.08
CA ALA A 22 3.70 38.07 4.24
C ALA A 22 2.67 39.13 4.65
N ALA A 23 1.53 38.72 5.25
CA ALA A 23 0.52 39.61 5.80
C ALA A 23 0.88 40.20 7.18
N GLY A 24 2.08 39.90 7.72
CA GLY A 24 2.53 40.38 9.02
C GLY A 24 2.18 39.46 10.20
N GLU A 25 1.54 38.31 9.95
CA GLU A 25 1.22 37.31 10.97
C GLU A 25 2.38 36.31 11.15
N ALA A 26 3.59 36.82 11.41
CA ALA A 26 4.81 35.99 11.41
C ALA A 26 4.79 34.87 12.47
N ALA A 27 4.33 35.16 13.69
CA ALA A 27 4.29 34.16 14.77
C ALA A 27 3.25 33.05 14.52
N PRO A 28 1.98 33.35 14.17
CA PRO A 28 1.02 32.33 13.76
C PRO A 28 1.46 31.49 12.56
N ALA A 29 2.07 32.12 11.55
CA ALA A 29 2.62 31.41 10.38
C ALA A 29 3.74 30.44 10.77
N ALA A 30 4.65 30.84 11.65
CA ALA A 30 5.71 29.97 12.16
C ALA A 30 5.14 28.78 12.94
N ALA A 31 4.15 29.01 13.81
CA ALA A 31 3.48 27.95 14.56
C ALA A 31 2.78 26.93 13.65
N LEU A 32 2.10 27.40 12.60
CA LEU A 32 1.48 26.54 11.59
C LEU A 32 2.52 25.70 10.83
N ARG A 33 3.62 26.32 10.37
CA ARG A 33 4.67 25.56 9.66
C ARG A 33 5.24 24.45 10.55
N ALA A 34 5.52 24.75 11.81
CA ALA A 34 6.01 23.74 12.75
C ALA A 34 5.03 22.58 12.89
N LEU A 35 3.75 22.87 13.12
CA LEU A 35 2.71 21.83 13.26
C LEU A 35 2.55 20.98 11.99
N VAL A 36 2.60 21.60 10.81
CA VAL A 36 2.50 20.88 9.53
C VAL A 36 3.72 19.98 9.30
N GLU A 37 4.93 20.43 9.66
CA GLU A 37 6.13 19.60 9.55
C GLU A 37 6.14 18.45 10.55
N ASP A 38 5.73 18.68 11.80
CA ASP A 38 5.63 17.64 12.82
C ASP A 38 4.65 16.54 12.38
N TRP A 39 3.44 16.93 11.97
CA TRP A 39 2.47 16.00 11.40
C TRP A 39 3.03 15.26 10.18
N TRP A 40 3.78 15.95 9.31
CA TRP A 40 4.36 15.32 8.14
C TRP A 40 5.41 14.26 8.50
N GLN A 41 6.22 14.49 9.54
CA GLN A 41 7.16 13.47 10.01
C GLN A 41 6.42 12.26 10.59
N GLU A 42 5.38 12.47 11.39
CA GLU A 42 4.53 11.38 11.89
C GLU A 42 3.93 10.57 10.74
N GLN A 43 3.40 11.23 9.72
CA GLN A 43 2.86 10.59 8.53
C GLN A 43 3.92 9.77 7.78
N ARG A 44 5.14 10.29 7.62
CA ARG A 44 6.23 9.56 6.97
C ARG A 44 6.65 8.31 7.75
N VAL A 45 6.72 8.40 9.07
CA VAL A 45 7.04 7.26 9.93
C VAL A 45 5.94 6.20 9.82
N TRP A 46 4.67 6.62 9.85
CA TRP A 46 3.54 5.72 9.66
C TRP A 46 3.58 5.04 8.27
N ASP A 47 3.79 5.81 7.20
CA ASP A 47 3.90 5.29 5.82
C ASP A 47 5.04 4.25 5.71
N GLN A 48 6.18 4.49 6.38
CA GLN A 48 7.30 3.55 6.43
C GLN A 48 6.96 2.27 7.19
N ASP A 49 6.33 2.38 8.37
CA ASP A 49 5.97 1.22 9.20
C ASP A 49 4.93 0.35 8.48
N VAL A 50 3.96 0.99 7.81
CA VAL A 50 2.99 0.32 6.93
C VAL A 50 3.71 -0.35 5.76
N ALA A 51 4.64 0.33 5.08
CA ALA A 51 5.40 -0.26 3.98
C ALA A 51 6.23 -1.47 4.43
N ALA A 52 6.87 -1.40 5.60
CA ALA A 52 7.66 -2.48 6.18
C ALA A 52 6.79 -3.70 6.52
N ARG A 53 5.68 -3.50 7.24
CA ARG A 53 4.71 -4.57 7.57
C ARG A 53 4.13 -5.22 6.32
N LEU A 54 3.93 -4.44 5.26
CA LEU A 54 3.38 -4.93 3.99
C LEU A 54 4.44 -5.53 3.04
N SER A 55 5.73 -5.32 3.31
CA SER A 55 6.83 -5.96 2.55
C SER A 55 6.83 -7.49 2.73
N ALA A 56 6.25 -7.99 3.84
CA ALA A 56 6.07 -9.42 4.10
C ALA A 56 5.35 -10.16 2.96
N HIS A 57 4.53 -9.47 2.14
CA HIS A 57 3.87 -10.06 0.98
C HIS A 57 4.85 -10.65 -0.05
N HIS A 58 5.98 -9.99 -0.31
CA HIS A 58 6.98 -10.49 -1.26
C HIS A 58 7.66 -11.76 -0.74
N GLU A 59 7.99 -11.79 0.55
CA GLU A 59 8.58 -12.95 1.21
C GLU A 59 7.61 -14.12 1.25
N ILE A 60 6.33 -13.87 1.58
CA ILE A 60 5.26 -14.87 1.56
C ILE A 60 5.11 -15.46 0.15
N ASN A 61 5.05 -14.63 -0.88
CA ASN A 61 4.94 -15.14 -2.26
C ASN A 61 6.15 -15.98 -2.66
N ASN A 62 7.37 -15.55 -2.33
CA ASN A 62 8.59 -16.31 -2.62
C ASN A 62 8.58 -17.67 -1.91
N ALA A 63 8.20 -17.70 -0.64
CA ALA A 63 8.05 -18.93 0.13
C ALA A 63 6.99 -19.87 -0.49
N LEU A 64 5.83 -19.33 -0.87
CA LEU A 64 4.75 -20.11 -1.48
C LEU A 64 5.11 -20.66 -2.86
N VAL A 65 5.87 -19.92 -3.67
CA VAL A 65 6.43 -20.42 -4.93
C VAL A 65 7.38 -21.59 -4.66
N GLY A 66 8.27 -21.45 -3.68
CA GLY A 66 9.19 -22.51 -3.26
C GLY A 66 8.46 -23.77 -2.77
N VAL A 67 7.47 -23.62 -1.89
CA VAL A 67 6.66 -24.73 -1.37
C VAL A 67 5.92 -25.44 -2.52
N SER A 68 5.27 -24.68 -3.40
CA SER A 68 4.53 -25.24 -4.54
C SER A 68 5.46 -26.02 -5.48
N GLY A 69 6.66 -25.49 -5.76
CA GLY A 69 7.67 -26.16 -6.58
C GLY A 69 8.13 -27.50 -5.98
N HIS A 70 8.44 -27.52 -4.67
CA HIS A 70 8.83 -28.77 -4.00
C HIS A 70 7.69 -29.80 -4.00
N VAL A 71 6.44 -29.36 -3.79
CA VAL A 71 5.28 -30.25 -3.84
C VAL A 71 5.09 -30.84 -5.24
N GLN A 72 5.25 -30.04 -6.30
CA GLN A 72 5.18 -30.53 -7.68
C GLN A 72 6.25 -31.58 -7.98
N ILE A 73 7.49 -31.37 -7.52
CA ILE A 73 8.57 -32.34 -7.65
C ILE A 73 8.22 -33.65 -6.92
N LEU A 74 7.68 -33.57 -5.70
CA LEU A 74 7.25 -34.74 -4.94
C LEU A 74 6.10 -35.51 -5.61
N LEU A 75 5.14 -34.80 -6.19
CA LEU A 75 4.01 -35.38 -6.94
C LEU A 75 4.47 -36.14 -8.20
N MET A 76 5.57 -35.72 -8.81
CA MET A 76 6.19 -36.43 -9.95
C MET A 76 6.99 -37.66 -9.53
N GLY A 77 7.39 -37.73 -8.26
CA GLY A 77 8.20 -38.82 -7.72
C GLY A 77 7.41 -40.07 -7.32
N PRO A 78 8.08 -41.17 -6.98
CA PRO A 78 7.46 -42.43 -6.58
C PRO A 78 6.55 -42.29 -5.34
N LEU A 79 6.94 -41.42 -4.39
CA LEU A 79 6.12 -41.12 -3.21
C LEU A 79 4.82 -40.40 -3.56
N GLY A 80 4.83 -39.54 -4.58
CA GLY A 80 3.65 -38.87 -5.11
C GLY A 80 2.65 -39.79 -5.81
N GLN A 81 3.04 -41.03 -6.12
CA GLN A 81 2.12 -42.04 -6.66
C GLN A 81 1.33 -42.77 -5.58
N GLN A 82 1.72 -42.65 -4.31
CA GLN A 82 0.93 -43.16 -3.19
C GLN A 82 -0.28 -42.24 -2.97
N THR A 83 -1.49 -42.80 -3.08
CA THR A 83 -2.75 -42.03 -3.03
C THR A 83 -2.84 -41.12 -1.79
N SER A 84 -2.53 -41.65 -0.60
CA SER A 84 -2.59 -40.89 0.65
C SER A 84 -1.57 -39.76 0.73
N VAL A 85 -0.43 -39.88 0.04
CA VAL A 85 0.60 -38.83 -0.05
C VAL A 85 0.16 -37.78 -1.07
N ARG A 86 -0.31 -38.22 -2.24
CA ARG A 86 -0.84 -37.36 -3.30
C ARG A 86 -1.94 -36.44 -2.79
N GLU A 87 -2.95 -36.99 -2.12
CA GLU A 87 -4.08 -36.22 -1.59
C GLU A 87 -3.62 -35.12 -0.61
N ARG A 88 -2.65 -35.44 0.26
CA ARG A 88 -2.07 -34.47 1.20
C ARG A 88 -1.28 -33.37 0.48
N LEU A 89 -0.48 -33.74 -0.53
CA LEU A 89 0.27 -32.79 -1.33
C LEU A 89 -0.66 -31.86 -2.14
N GLU A 90 -1.78 -32.37 -2.65
CA GLU A 90 -2.80 -31.55 -3.31
C GLU A 90 -3.50 -30.58 -2.35
N VAL A 91 -3.74 -30.98 -1.09
CA VAL A 91 -4.20 -30.06 -0.04
C VAL A 91 -3.18 -28.94 0.17
N VAL A 92 -1.89 -29.26 0.28
CA VAL A 92 -0.84 -28.25 0.45
C VAL A 92 -0.81 -27.26 -0.71
N LEU A 93 -1.00 -27.73 -1.95
CA LEU A 93 -1.10 -26.83 -3.12
C LEU A 93 -2.32 -25.91 -3.04
N ARG A 94 -3.50 -26.44 -2.67
CA ARG A 94 -4.73 -25.63 -2.54
C ARG A 94 -4.59 -24.57 -1.46
N GLU A 95 -4.07 -24.93 -0.28
CA GLU A 95 -3.87 -23.95 0.80
C GLU A 95 -2.79 -22.93 0.45
N SER A 96 -1.71 -23.35 -0.23
CA SER A 96 -0.68 -22.42 -0.71
C SER A 96 -1.24 -21.39 -1.70
N GLN A 97 -2.14 -21.83 -2.59
CA GLN A 97 -2.83 -20.95 -3.53
C GLN A 97 -3.78 -19.99 -2.79
N ARG A 98 -4.56 -20.50 -1.83
CA ARG A 98 -5.47 -19.68 -1.01
C ARG A 98 -4.73 -18.59 -0.24
N ILE A 99 -3.56 -18.89 0.32
CA ILE A 99 -2.73 -17.88 1.02
C ILE A 99 -2.21 -16.84 0.01
N ARG A 100 -1.78 -17.26 -1.18
CA ARG A 100 -1.34 -16.34 -2.24
C ARG A 100 -2.45 -15.38 -2.65
N ASP A 101 -3.67 -15.88 -2.83
CA ASP A 101 -4.82 -15.08 -3.24
C ASP A 101 -5.19 -14.06 -2.16
N ALA A 102 -5.26 -14.48 -0.89
CA ALA A 102 -5.49 -13.58 0.24
C ALA A 102 -4.39 -12.50 0.34
N ALA A 103 -3.13 -12.87 0.10
CA ALA A 103 -2.03 -11.93 0.10
C ALA A 103 -2.16 -10.90 -1.05
N LEU A 104 -2.62 -11.32 -2.23
CA LEU A 104 -2.88 -10.43 -3.37
C LEU A 104 -4.05 -9.47 -3.09
N GLU A 105 -5.12 -9.96 -2.47
CA GLU A 105 -6.26 -9.14 -2.05
C GLU A 105 -5.82 -8.04 -1.06
N LEU A 106 -5.00 -8.38 -0.06
CA LEU A 106 -4.39 -7.40 0.85
C LEU A 106 -3.57 -6.33 0.10
N ARG A 107 -2.84 -6.72 -0.95
CA ARG A 107 -2.11 -5.78 -1.82
C ARG A 107 -3.05 -4.87 -2.61
N GLN A 108 -4.20 -5.37 -3.08
CA GLN A 108 -5.19 -4.56 -3.80
C GLN A 108 -5.90 -3.57 -2.87
N LEU A 109 -6.32 -4.02 -1.69
CA LEU A 109 -6.89 -3.15 -0.65
C LEU A 109 -5.91 -2.04 -0.26
N ARG A 110 -4.61 -2.35 -0.15
CA ARG A 110 -3.55 -1.35 0.02
C ARG A 110 -3.56 -0.33 -1.12
N ALA A 111 -3.59 -0.78 -2.37
CA ALA A 111 -3.58 0.12 -3.52
C ALA A 111 -4.80 1.05 -3.51
N ALA A 112 -5.98 0.53 -3.16
CA ALA A 112 -7.22 1.32 -3.05
C ALA A 112 -7.12 2.40 -1.95
N LEU A 113 -6.65 2.03 -0.75
CA LEU A 113 -6.42 2.97 0.35
C LEU A 113 -5.45 4.11 0.00
N HIS A 114 -4.59 3.91 -0.99
CA HIS A 114 -3.65 4.93 -1.47
C HIS A 114 -4.10 5.61 -2.78
N ALA A 115 -5.14 5.10 -3.48
CA ALA A 115 -5.58 5.56 -4.79
C ALA A 115 -6.82 6.47 -4.77
N ASP A 116 -7.63 6.48 -3.70
CA ASP A 116 -8.78 7.40 -3.52
C ASP A 116 -8.38 8.88 -3.32
N ALA A 117 -7.13 9.20 -3.64
CA ALA A 117 -6.51 10.51 -3.68
C ALA A 117 -6.76 11.29 -4.97
N ALA A 118 -7.48 10.74 -5.94
CA ALA A 118 -7.72 11.42 -7.21
C ALA A 118 -8.81 12.49 -7.04
N PRO A 119 -8.50 13.80 -7.16
CA PRO A 119 -9.54 14.82 -7.14
C PRO A 119 -10.49 14.62 -8.32
N PRO A 120 -11.81 14.83 -8.14
CA PRO A 120 -12.74 14.81 -9.26
C PRO A 120 -12.28 15.84 -10.29
N ALA A 121 -12.22 15.42 -11.56
CA ALA A 121 -11.85 16.28 -12.68
C ALA A 121 -12.68 17.58 -12.64
N PRO A 122 -12.09 18.75 -12.93
CA PRO A 122 -12.81 20.02 -12.88
C PRO A 122 -13.99 19.94 -13.86
N ARG A 123 -15.22 20.03 -13.32
CA ARG A 123 -16.42 20.22 -14.14
C ARG A 123 -16.22 21.53 -14.89
N ARG A 124 -16.11 21.45 -16.22
CA ARG A 124 -16.07 22.63 -17.10
C ARG A 124 -17.33 23.46 -16.81
N ARG A 125 -17.16 24.58 -16.10
CA ARG A 125 -18.17 25.63 -16.05
C ARG A 125 -18.05 26.39 -17.38
N GLY A 126 -19.13 26.39 -18.16
CA GLY A 126 -19.28 27.30 -19.30
C GLY A 126 -19.56 26.60 -20.62
N GLU A 127 -20.71 25.94 -20.73
CA GLU A 127 -21.53 26.01 -21.94
C GLU A 127 -22.97 26.23 -21.46
N ALA A 128 -23.31 27.50 -21.29
CA ALA A 128 -24.68 27.97 -21.19
C ALA A 128 -24.75 29.31 -21.91
N ALA A 129 -25.53 29.29 -22.99
CA ALA A 129 -25.94 30.37 -23.89
C ALA A 129 -24.86 30.92 -24.84
#